data_AF-A0A1H3L822-F1
#
_entry.id   AF-A0A1H3L822-F1
#
_cell.length_a   1.000
_cell.length_b   1.000
_cell.length_c   1.000
_cell.angle_alpha   90.00
_cell.angle_beta   90.00
_cell.angle_gamma   90.00
#
_symmetry.space_group_name_H-M   'P 1'
#
loop_
_entity.id
_entity.type
_entity.pdbx_description
1 polymer ?
#
loop_
_entity_poly.entity_id
_entity_poly.type
_entity_poly.pdbx_seq_one_letter_code
_entity_poly.pdbx_strand_id
1 'polypeptide(L)'
;MVRIPAYFEVFEVLCWGAGLVTSTADGFSGLRSYEAKQKLYFRKNNEVEQGLLPDLLRYLVQDDKALASTLQHYLNQYEHVFSILRSRPIITYQDYATGIARFLDIWVLPQLAVLLHRLSGKLSPQTTLHHFHALLVSHGTSGIQAAAVKAYIKSLVPATVDAPDFFYALDKVSDKSHKKISTINAEVEGLRAEISSSKLTAAEQQELLGTVHCAYMAATALSRFSEMYGSTRMDSKATLVERFRYHYEAFCGRREPDRLATSHIGLFDGFIASGLLNASGNGHLERQFAIFSQQVGARSVEAFEPLYQLVLATEEEYRDPVAIEQAFSKLEQHPDYRLFEAFAWQARAVLALENGETARSLAFYRNVLPYSDKQQLGHLGFYAASYVIALEISQEKTLPHGCLNPLINKRIESERQLSVLHVALPTVFTPFSEPPEWSAPVQAVFSSIREFNSDMLELTRTPLENLCNPLKKLNEFMGEFFSLLASGSDEAQFGKLICKAIKSKDRERSVLSMHTATPYEVLRDEILYAQTLFGGLRLCFRLNPHLRSYHELSDAQKKVILKALSPNRYQHDSQLVR
;
A
#
# COMPACT_ATOMS: atom_id res chain seq x y z
N MET A 1 -19.52 2.32 7.70
CA MET A 1 -19.69 0.91 7.32
C MET A 1 -18.32 0.24 7.39
N VAL A 2 -18.27 -1.09 7.23
CA VAL A 2 -17.03 -1.88 7.38
C VAL A 2 -15.97 -1.50 6.33
N ARG A 3 -14.72 -1.39 6.78
CA ARG A 3 -13.52 -1.27 5.95
C ARG A 3 -12.34 -1.96 6.63
N ILE A 4 -11.60 -2.80 5.90
CA ILE A 4 -10.36 -3.39 6.41
C ILE A 4 -9.29 -2.29 6.44
N PRO A 5 -8.55 -2.10 7.55
CA PRO A 5 -7.47 -1.11 7.63
C PRO A 5 -6.41 -1.33 6.55
N ALA A 6 -5.83 -0.26 6.05
CA ALA A 6 -4.64 -0.31 5.21
C ALA A 6 -3.48 -0.86 6.02
N TYR A 7 -2.52 -1.48 5.33
CA TYR A 7 -1.36 -2.06 6.01
C TYR A 7 -0.63 -1.03 6.87
N PHE A 8 -0.45 0.21 6.37
CA PHE A 8 0.18 1.28 7.15
C PHE A 8 -0.61 1.66 8.41
N GLU A 9 -1.95 1.53 8.43
CA GLU A 9 -2.78 1.82 9.60
C GLU A 9 -2.56 0.73 10.67
N VAL A 10 -2.49 -0.54 10.26
CA VAL A 10 -2.14 -1.64 11.18
C VAL A 10 -0.71 -1.50 11.69
N PHE A 11 0.22 -1.18 10.79
CA PHE A 11 1.62 -0.97 11.13
C PHE A 11 1.81 0.21 12.09
N GLU A 12 1.10 1.33 11.89
CA GLU A 12 1.07 2.46 12.81
C GLU A 12 0.60 2.04 14.21
N VAL A 13 -0.47 1.23 14.30
CA VAL A 13 -0.96 0.70 15.57
C VAL A 13 0.07 -0.21 16.25
N LEU A 14 0.81 -1.03 15.49
CA LEU A 14 1.91 -1.85 16.02
C LEU A 14 3.02 -0.95 16.61
N CYS A 15 3.45 0.08 15.88
CA CYS A 15 4.45 1.03 16.35
C CYS A 15 3.97 1.84 17.55
N TRP A 16 2.70 2.23 17.59
CA TRP A 16 2.10 2.93 18.73
C TRP A 16 2.03 2.04 19.98
N GLY A 17 1.60 0.78 19.82
CA GLY A 17 1.62 -0.21 20.90
C GLY A 17 3.02 -0.51 21.43
N ALA A 18 4.02 -0.58 20.54
CA ALA A 18 5.43 -0.67 20.93
C ALA A 18 5.93 0.61 21.62
N GLY A 19 5.30 1.76 21.39
CA GLY A 19 5.68 3.07 21.93
C GLY A 19 6.76 3.78 21.11
N LEU A 20 6.91 3.40 19.84
CA LEU A 20 7.82 4.01 18.87
C LEU A 20 7.24 5.29 18.26
N VAL A 21 5.92 5.33 18.10
CA VAL A 21 5.16 6.53 17.74
C VAL A 21 4.48 7.01 19.01
N THR A 22 4.67 8.27 19.41
CA THR A 22 4.10 8.81 20.67
C THR A 22 3.14 9.97 20.45
N SER A 23 3.15 10.57 19.26
CA SER A 23 2.22 11.62 18.85
C SER A 23 1.75 11.40 17.41
N THR A 24 0.64 12.03 17.03
CA THR A 24 0.12 11.99 15.65
C THR A 24 1.08 12.63 14.64
N ALA A 25 1.96 13.53 15.07
CA ALA A 25 2.98 14.15 14.21
C ALA A 25 4.09 13.16 13.82
N ASP A 26 4.31 12.14 14.65
CA ASP A 26 5.33 11.10 14.43
C ASP A 26 4.77 9.91 13.64
N GLY A 27 3.45 9.86 13.41
CA GLY A 27 2.73 8.74 12.80
C GLY A 27 2.35 8.96 11.33
N PHE A 28 1.86 7.90 10.69
CA PHE A 28 1.39 7.92 9.30
C PHE A 28 0.14 8.78 9.11
N SER A 29 -0.71 8.84 10.14
CA SER A 29 -1.96 9.60 10.15
C SER A 29 -1.78 11.11 9.90
N GLY A 30 -0.64 11.70 10.31
CA GLY A 30 -0.32 13.10 10.06
C GLY A 30 0.14 13.40 8.62
N LEU A 31 0.48 12.38 7.84
CA LEU A 31 1.14 12.53 6.54
C LEU A 31 0.15 12.53 5.38
N ARG A 32 0.08 13.65 4.66
CA ARG A 32 -0.87 13.86 3.56
C ARG A 32 -0.45 13.25 2.23
N SER A 33 0.81 12.84 2.05
CA SER A 33 1.30 12.25 0.79
C SER A 33 1.89 10.86 1.01
N TYR A 34 1.71 9.98 0.02
CA TYR A 34 2.27 8.64 0.02
C TYR A 34 3.79 8.64 0.16
N GLU A 35 4.50 9.54 -0.51
CA GLU A 35 5.96 9.70 -0.36
C GLU A 35 6.37 10.01 1.07
N ALA A 36 5.60 10.85 1.79
CA ALA A 36 5.90 11.12 3.18
C ALA A 36 5.68 9.87 4.04
N LYS A 37 4.59 9.12 3.80
CA LYS A 37 4.33 7.83 4.47
C LYS A 37 5.46 6.83 4.20
N GLN A 38 5.89 6.67 2.95
CA GLN A 38 7.03 5.81 2.59
C GLN A 38 8.31 6.23 3.30
N LYS A 39 8.61 7.53 3.34
CA LYS A 39 9.76 8.06 4.10
C LYS A 39 9.65 7.81 5.61
N LEU A 40 8.47 7.68 6.19
CA LEU A 40 8.32 7.34 7.61
C LEU A 40 8.49 5.83 7.83
N TYR A 41 7.94 5.02 6.94
CA TYR A 41 8.09 3.57 6.95
C TYR A 41 9.56 3.17 6.79
N PHE A 42 10.26 3.79 5.84
CA PHE A 42 11.62 3.44 5.43
C PHE A 42 12.39 4.65 4.88
N ARG A 43 13.65 4.80 5.28
CA ARG A 43 14.65 5.73 4.74
C ARG A 43 15.96 4.99 4.58
N LYS A 44 16.64 5.19 3.46
CA LYS A 44 18.02 4.72 3.28
C LYS A 44 18.94 5.94 3.28
N ASN A 45 19.69 6.13 4.36
CA ASN A 45 20.69 7.21 4.49
C ASN A 45 22.06 6.57 4.65
N ASN A 46 22.98 6.82 3.71
CA ASN A 46 24.36 6.28 3.75
C ASN A 46 24.38 4.77 4.03
N GLU A 47 23.58 4.00 3.30
CA GLU A 47 23.38 2.54 3.46
C GLU A 47 22.72 2.09 4.77
N VAL A 48 22.45 2.99 5.71
CA VAL A 48 21.72 2.70 6.95
C VAL A 48 20.22 2.82 6.70
N GLU A 49 19.49 1.74 6.95
CA GLU A 49 18.04 1.74 6.98
C GLU A 49 17.56 2.43 8.27
N GLN A 50 16.87 3.56 8.13
CA GLN A 50 16.29 4.35 9.22
C GLN A 50 14.77 4.47 8.99
N GLY A 51 13.95 4.34 10.02
CA GLY A 51 12.49 4.45 9.90
C GLY A 51 11.77 3.49 10.84
N LEU A 52 10.44 3.55 10.82
CA LEU A 52 9.63 2.78 11.78
C LEU A 52 9.73 1.26 11.60
N LEU A 53 9.99 0.76 10.38
CA LEU A 53 10.17 -0.69 10.15
C LEU A 53 11.46 -1.22 10.78
N PRO A 54 12.67 -0.68 10.49
CA PRO A 54 13.88 -1.06 11.21
C PRO A 54 13.75 -0.91 12.74
N ASP A 55 13.12 0.16 13.22
CA ASP A 55 12.91 0.41 14.65
C ASP A 55 11.99 -0.64 15.28
N LEU A 56 10.91 -1.03 14.59
CA LEU A 56 10.01 -2.09 15.05
C LEU A 56 10.69 -3.46 15.04
N LEU A 57 11.47 -3.79 14.00
CA LEU A 57 12.21 -5.04 13.95
C LEU A 57 13.21 -5.13 15.10
N ARG A 58 14.00 -4.07 15.32
CA ARG A 58 14.90 -3.97 16.47
C ARG A 58 14.17 -4.08 17.80
N TYR A 59 13.01 -3.44 17.94
CA TYR A 59 12.16 -3.57 19.12
C TYR A 59 11.75 -5.04 19.38
N LEU A 60 11.41 -5.80 18.34
CA LEU A 60 10.86 -7.16 18.46
C LEU A 60 11.93 -8.22 18.73
N VAL A 61 13.10 -8.09 18.12
CA VAL A 61 14.13 -9.14 18.09
C VAL A 61 15.51 -8.71 18.57
N GLN A 62 15.67 -7.45 19.00
CA GLN A 62 16.95 -6.86 19.42
C GLN A 62 18.02 -7.01 18.33
N ASP A 63 19.11 -7.70 18.62
CA ASP A 63 20.28 -7.84 17.73
C ASP A 63 20.24 -9.11 16.87
N ASP A 64 19.16 -9.90 16.91
CA ASP A 64 19.00 -11.10 16.07
C ASP A 64 18.67 -10.73 14.62
N LYS A 65 19.72 -10.58 13.80
CA LYS A 65 19.62 -10.24 12.37
C LYS A 65 18.88 -11.27 11.54
N ALA A 66 19.00 -12.56 11.87
CA ALA A 66 18.36 -13.63 11.11
C ALA A 66 16.84 -13.62 11.33
N LEU A 67 16.43 -13.44 12.59
CA LEU A 67 15.02 -13.29 12.95
C LEU A 67 14.45 -11.97 12.42
N ALA A 68 15.22 -10.86 12.47
CA ALA A 68 14.81 -9.58 11.88
C ALA A 68 14.52 -9.72 10.38
N SER A 69 15.42 -10.35 9.63
CA SER A 69 15.25 -10.59 8.20
C SER A 69 14.03 -11.48 7.91
N THR A 70 13.81 -12.50 8.74
CA THR A 70 12.65 -13.39 8.64
C THR A 70 11.33 -12.64 8.89
N LEU A 71 11.28 -11.79 9.92
CA LEU A 71 10.09 -10.98 10.22
C LEU A 71 9.84 -9.92 9.16
N GLN A 72 10.88 -9.26 8.65
CA GLN A 72 10.75 -8.31 7.55
C GLN A 72 10.14 -8.98 6.33
N HIS A 73 10.60 -10.19 6.01
CA HIS A 73 10.00 -10.99 4.94
C HIS A 73 8.49 -11.23 5.19
N TYR A 74 8.12 -11.69 6.39
CA TYR A 74 6.70 -11.93 6.72
C TYR A 74 5.86 -10.65 6.67
N LEU A 75 6.37 -9.53 7.17
CA LEU A 75 5.70 -8.23 7.13
C LEU A 75 5.44 -7.76 5.69
N ASN A 76 6.41 -7.93 4.79
CA ASN A 76 6.22 -7.64 3.36
C ASN A 76 5.14 -8.55 2.73
N GLN A 77 5.09 -9.83 3.10
CA GLN A 77 4.04 -10.74 2.63
C GLN A 77 2.66 -10.39 3.22
N TYR A 78 2.60 -9.92 4.45
CA TYR A 78 1.36 -9.40 5.03
C TYR A 78 0.89 -8.15 4.31
N GLU A 79 1.77 -7.23 3.94
CA GLU A 79 1.41 -6.06 3.13
C GLU A 79 0.73 -6.49 1.81
N HIS A 80 1.29 -7.50 1.14
CA HIS A 80 0.70 -8.09 -0.08
C HIS A 80 -0.70 -8.66 0.18
N VAL A 81 -0.88 -9.45 1.25
CA VAL A 81 -2.18 -9.99 1.65
C VAL A 81 -3.20 -8.88 1.91
N PHE A 82 -2.81 -7.84 2.65
CA PHE A 82 -3.67 -6.70 2.95
C PHE A 82 -4.09 -5.94 1.69
N SER A 83 -3.19 -5.79 0.70
CA SER A 83 -3.52 -5.17 -0.58
C SER A 83 -4.62 -5.93 -1.32
N ILE A 84 -4.56 -7.28 -1.33
CA ILE A 84 -5.59 -8.13 -1.95
C ILE A 84 -6.90 -8.06 -1.19
N LEU A 85 -6.86 -8.06 0.15
CA LEU A 85 -8.07 -7.93 0.96
C LEU A 85 -8.75 -6.59 0.72
N ARG A 86 -7.97 -5.51 0.59
CA ARG A 86 -8.49 -4.16 0.35
C ARG A 86 -8.96 -3.93 -1.07
N SER A 87 -8.43 -4.65 -2.06
CA SER A 87 -8.92 -4.55 -3.44
C SER A 87 -10.32 -5.14 -3.62
N ARG A 88 -10.85 -5.88 -2.64
CA ARG A 88 -12.20 -6.46 -2.70
C ARG A 88 -13.24 -5.50 -2.11
N PRO A 89 -14.43 -5.36 -2.70
CA PRO A 89 -15.48 -4.60 -2.06
C PRO A 89 -16.03 -5.33 -0.81
N ILE A 90 -16.42 -4.57 0.21
CA ILE A 90 -17.19 -5.06 1.36
C ILE A 90 -18.43 -4.19 1.47
N ILE A 91 -19.57 -4.74 1.07
CA ILE A 91 -20.85 -4.02 0.97
C ILE A 91 -21.75 -4.49 2.11
N THR A 92 -21.94 -3.67 3.15
CA THR A 92 -22.68 -4.09 4.34
C THR A 92 -23.26 -2.91 5.12
N TYR A 93 -24.33 -3.15 5.86
CA TYR A 93 -24.89 -2.23 6.85
C TYR A 93 -24.12 -2.18 8.16
N GLN A 94 -23.22 -3.15 8.40
CA GLN A 94 -22.42 -3.17 9.63
C GLN A 94 -21.54 -1.93 9.73
N ASP A 95 -21.39 -1.40 10.93
CA ASP A 95 -20.57 -0.23 11.19
C ASP A 95 -19.07 -0.55 11.17
N TYR A 96 -18.25 0.49 11.25
CA TYR A 96 -16.80 0.34 11.21
C TYR A 96 -16.27 -0.42 12.43
N ALA A 97 -16.79 -0.12 13.63
CA ALA A 97 -16.35 -0.76 14.88
C ALA A 97 -16.58 -2.27 14.86
N THR A 98 -17.76 -2.71 14.41
CA THR A 98 -18.09 -4.12 14.21
C THR A 98 -17.13 -4.75 13.20
N GLY A 99 -16.87 -4.06 12.09
CA GLY A 99 -15.90 -4.47 11.08
C GLY A 99 -14.51 -4.74 11.63
N ILE A 100 -13.98 -3.81 12.43
CA ILE A 100 -12.66 -3.95 13.06
C ILE A 100 -12.64 -5.09 14.07
N ALA A 101 -13.67 -5.21 14.91
CA ALA A 101 -13.76 -6.32 15.87
C ALA A 101 -13.75 -7.69 15.16
N ARG A 102 -14.45 -7.82 14.03
CA ARG A 102 -14.42 -9.04 13.20
C ARG A 102 -13.08 -9.23 12.50
N PHE A 103 -12.47 -8.16 12.03
CA PHE A 103 -11.16 -8.22 11.38
C PHE A 103 -10.08 -8.71 12.36
N LEU A 104 -10.08 -8.21 13.59
CA LEU A 104 -9.14 -8.65 14.62
C LEU A 104 -9.30 -10.15 14.93
N ASP A 105 -10.53 -10.62 15.11
CA ASP A 105 -10.81 -12.01 15.47
C ASP A 105 -10.62 -13.01 14.33
N ILE A 106 -10.92 -12.62 13.09
CA ILE A 106 -10.90 -13.54 11.94
C ILE A 106 -9.56 -13.48 11.20
N TRP A 107 -8.85 -12.36 11.25
CA TRP A 107 -7.59 -12.18 10.52
C TRP A 107 -6.39 -12.03 11.44
N VAL A 108 -6.39 -10.99 12.28
CA VAL A 108 -5.17 -10.56 12.98
C VAL A 108 -4.73 -11.56 14.04
N LEU A 109 -5.62 -11.94 14.96
CA LEU A 109 -5.27 -12.84 16.06
C LEU A 109 -4.91 -14.25 15.59
N PRO A 110 -5.64 -14.89 14.66
CA PRO A 110 -5.23 -16.18 14.14
C PRO A 110 -3.87 -16.14 13.43
N GLN A 111 -3.61 -15.14 12.58
CA GLN A 111 -2.31 -15.01 11.89
C GLN A 111 -1.17 -14.75 12.87
N LEU A 112 -1.38 -13.91 13.89
CA LEU A 112 -0.39 -13.68 14.95
C LEU A 112 -0.10 -14.97 15.73
N ALA A 113 -1.12 -15.77 16.02
CA ALA A 113 -0.96 -17.03 16.72
C ALA A 113 -0.22 -18.08 15.87
N VAL A 114 -0.47 -18.16 14.56
CA VAL A 114 0.34 -19.00 13.65
C VAL A 114 1.79 -18.52 13.62
N LEU A 115 2.02 -17.23 13.44
CA LEU A 115 3.36 -16.64 13.40
C LEU A 115 4.16 -16.96 14.68
N LEU A 116 3.58 -16.70 15.86
CA LEU A 116 4.24 -16.98 17.14
C LEU A 116 4.47 -18.47 17.36
N HIS A 117 3.53 -19.32 16.92
CA HIS A 117 3.72 -20.78 16.99
C HIS A 117 4.86 -21.26 16.10
N ARG A 118 4.98 -20.74 14.87
CA ARG A 118 6.04 -21.09 13.93
C ARG A 118 7.41 -20.56 14.34
N LEU A 119 7.44 -19.45 15.09
CA LEU A 119 8.66 -18.87 15.60
C LEU A 119 9.08 -19.40 16.98
N SER A 120 8.19 -19.99 17.78
CA SER A 120 8.45 -20.25 19.21
C SER A 120 9.72 -21.06 19.49
N GLY A 121 10.11 -21.97 18.60
CA GLY A 121 11.36 -22.75 18.74
C GLY A 121 12.65 -21.99 18.42
N LYS A 122 12.55 -20.74 17.94
CA LYS A 122 13.67 -19.88 17.51
C LYS A 122 13.83 -18.63 18.38
N LEU A 123 12.93 -18.40 19.33
CA LEU A 123 12.90 -17.17 20.13
C LEU A 123 13.81 -17.28 21.36
N SER A 124 14.90 -16.51 21.39
CA SER A 124 15.76 -16.35 22.56
C SER A 124 15.06 -15.52 23.66
N PRO A 125 15.29 -15.81 24.96
CA PRO A 125 14.85 -14.96 26.07
C PRO A 125 15.30 -13.50 25.96
N GLN A 126 16.32 -13.19 25.16
CA GLN A 126 16.78 -11.82 24.91
C GLN A 126 15.99 -11.13 23.78
N THR A 127 14.82 -11.66 23.41
CA THR A 127 13.94 -11.05 22.40
C THR A 127 12.59 -10.68 23.00
N THR A 128 12.05 -9.52 22.62
CA THR A 128 10.73 -9.08 23.05
C THR A 128 9.64 -10.05 22.59
N LEU A 129 9.79 -10.67 21.41
CA LEU A 129 8.87 -11.70 20.91
C LEU A 129 8.81 -12.96 21.78
N HIS A 130 9.91 -13.39 22.38
CA HIS A 130 9.90 -14.50 23.34
C HIS A 130 8.95 -14.20 24.50
N HIS A 131 9.04 -12.99 25.05
CA HIS A 131 8.20 -12.58 26.17
C HIS A 131 6.75 -12.30 25.77
N PHE A 132 6.49 -11.81 24.54
CA PHE A 132 5.13 -11.76 23.99
C PHE A 132 4.50 -13.15 23.98
N HIS A 133 5.23 -14.15 23.48
CA HIS A 133 4.76 -15.54 23.45
C HIS A 133 4.51 -16.09 24.85
N ALA A 134 5.46 -15.92 25.78
CA ALA A 134 5.32 -16.38 27.16
C ALA A 134 4.10 -15.76 27.87
N LEU A 135 3.89 -14.44 27.73
CA LEU A 135 2.77 -13.72 28.33
C LEU A 135 1.42 -14.00 27.66
N LEU A 136 1.40 -14.34 26.38
CA LEU A 136 0.14 -14.67 25.70
C LEU A 136 -0.29 -16.14 25.92
N VAL A 137 0.67 -17.05 26.15
CA VAL A 137 0.40 -18.48 26.28
C VAL A 137 0.31 -18.94 27.74
N SER A 138 1.19 -18.44 28.60
CA SER A 138 1.34 -18.93 29.97
C SER A 138 0.58 -18.11 31.01
N HIS A 139 -0.03 -16.99 30.60
CA HIS A 139 -0.78 -16.13 31.50
C HIS A 139 -2.23 -16.60 31.68
N GLY A 140 -2.84 -16.22 32.81
CA GLY A 140 -4.24 -16.52 33.10
C GLY A 140 -5.17 -15.95 32.03
N THR A 141 -6.43 -16.42 32.01
CA THR A 141 -7.43 -15.96 31.03
C THR A 141 -7.82 -14.48 31.26
N SER A 142 -7.57 -13.97 32.47
CA SER A 142 -7.71 -12.56 32.81
C SER A 142 -6.84 -11.65 31.93
N GLY A 143 -7.28 -10.42 31.70
CA GLY A 143 -6.51 -9.43 30.96
C GLY A 143 -5.14 -9.18 31.59
N ILE A 144 -4.18 -8.71 30.79
CA ILE A 144 -2.82 -8.39 31.28
C ILE A 144 -2.89 -7.09 32.07
N GLN A 145 -3.12 -7.24 33.38
CA GLN A 145 -3.11 -6.13 34.34
C GLN A 145 -1.69 -5.84 34.83
N ALA A 146 -1.47 -4.61 35.30
CA ALA A 146 -0.19 -4.14 35.82
C ALA A 146 0.38 -5.05 36.90
N ALA A 147 -0.46 -5.62 37.78
CA ALA A 147 -0.02 -6.55 38.82
C ALA A 147 0.63 -7.82 38.23
N ALA A 148 0.07 -8.35 37.16
CA ALA A 148 0.52 -9.58 36.54
C ALA A 148 1.77 -9.34 35.65
N VAL A 149 1.87 -8.15 35.05
CA VAL A 149 3.09 -7.65 34.39
C VAL A 149 4.24 -7.53 35.40
N LYS A 150 4.01 -6.90 36.55
CA LYS A 150 5.02 -6.75 37.61
C LYS A 150 5.51 -8.10 38.11
N ALA A 151 4.57 -9.01 38.42
CA ALA A 151 4.91 -10.34 38.92
C ALA A 151 5.79 -11.11 37.93
N TYR A 152 5.46 -11.04 36.63
CA TYR A 152 6.27 -11.68 35.59
C TYR A 152 7.70 -11.11 35.54
N ILE A 153 7.86 -9.78 35.46
CA ILE A 153 9.19 -9.15 35.37
C ILE A 153 10.01 -9.43 36.64
N LYS A 154 9.39 -9.33 37.83
CA LYS A 154 10.04 -9.65 39.10
C LYS A 154 10.51 -11.10 39.16
N SER A 155 9.75 -12.04 38.59
CA SER A 155 10.12 -13.46 38.58
C SER A 155 11.36 -13.79 37.75
N LEU A 156 11.77 -12.91 36.84
CA LEU A 156 12.96 -13.07 36.02
C LEU A 156 14.24 -12.66 36.75
N VAL A 157 14.14 -11.85 37.81
CA VAL A 157 15.28 -11.47 38.64
C VAL A 157 15.55 -12.59 39.65
N PRO A 158 16.75 -13.21 39.67
CA PRO A 158 17.05 -14.29 40.60
C PRO A 158 16.90 -13.83 42.05
N ALA A 159 16.34 -14.70 42.91
CA ALA A 159 16.15 -14.38 44.34
C ALA A 159 17.47 -14.08 45.10
N THR A 160 18.63 -14.43 44.51
CA THR A 160 19.97 -14.14 45.04
C THR A 160 20.46 -12.73 44.73
N VAL A 161 19.71 -11.94 43.95
CA VAL A 161 20.04 -10.58 43.55
C VAL A 161 19.18 -9.60 44.37
N ASP A 162 19.83 -8.65 45.04
CA ASP A 162 19.15 -7.56 45.74
C ASP A 162 19.00 -6.36 44.80
N ALA A 163 17.76 -5.97 44.49
CA ALA A 163 17.43 -4.89 43.54
C ALA A 163 16.21 -4.06 44.02
N PRO A 164 16.30 -3.46 45.23
CA PRO A 164 15.18 -2.77 45.86
C PRO A 164 14.67 -1.57 45.07
N ASP A 165 15.55 -0.78 44.44
CA ASP A 165 15.16 0.41 43.70
C ASP A 165 14.47 0.04 42.39
N PHE A 166 14.97 -0.98 41.68
CA PHE A 166 14.30 -1.54 40.51
C PHE A 166 12.91 -2.09 40.85
N PHE A 167 12.77 -2.87 41.92
CA PHE A 167 11.47 -3.39 42.35
C PHE A 167 10.50 -2.28 42.78
N TYR A 168 10.99 -1.25 43.48
CA TYR A 168 10.19 -0.08 43.83
C TYR A 168 9.73 0.70 42.60
N ALA A 169 10.60 0.87 41.59
CA ALA A 169 10.24 1.50 40.33
C ALA A 169 9.18 0.70 39.55
N LEU A 170 9.31 -0.63 39.53
CA LEU A 170 8.31 -1.54 38.94
C LEU A 170 6.96 -1.45 39.65
N ASP A 171 6.93 -1.31 40.97
CA ASP A 171 5.68 -1.22 41.73
C ASP A 171 4.87 0.04 41.42
N LYS A 172 5.49 1.08 40.84
CA LYS A 172 4.81 2.27 40.32
C LYS A 172 4.11 2.08 38.97
N VAL A 173 4.30 0.94 38.29
CA VAL A 173 3.53 0.64 37.05
C VAL A 173 2.05 0.54 37.41
N SER A 174 1.18 1.19 36.64
CA SER A 174 -0.26 1.17 36.88
C SER A 174 -1.01 0.97 35.56
N ASP A 175 -2.23 0.44 35.64
CA ASP A 175 -3.10 0.25 34.48
C ASP A 175 -3.48 1.58 33.79
N LYS A 176 -3.26 2.73 34.46
CA LYS A 176 -3.59 4.07 33.96
C LYS A 176 -2.41 4.79 33.30
N SER A 177 -1.20 4.23 33.39
CA SER A 177 0.01 4.92 32.96
C SER A 177 0.98 3.95 32.30
N HIS A 178 1.07 4.02 30.98
CA HIS A 178 2.05 3.25 30.22
C HIS A 178 3.41 3.95 30.24
N LYS A 179 4.44 3.27 30.73
CA LYS A 179 5.80 3.84 30.78
C LYS A 179 6.37 4.02 29.38
N LYS A 180 7.13 5.09 29.16
CA LYS A 180 7.85 5.33 27.89
C LYS A 180 9.06 4.40 27.80
N ILE A 181 9.51 4.11 26.58
CA ILE A 181 10.71 3.29 26.34
C ILE A 181 11.93 3.90 27.06
N SER A 182 12.08 5.22 27.04
CA SER A 182 13.16 5.92 27.75
C SER A 182 13.14 5.69 29.27
N THR A 183 11.95 5.61 29.87
CA THR A 183 11.78 5.31 31.30
C THR A 183 12.17 3.86 31.59
N ILE A 184 11.75 2.92 30.74
CA ILE A 184 12.14 1.50 30.88
C ILE A 184 13.66 1.36 30.80
N ASN A 185 14.31 2.02 29.82
CA ASN A 185 15.76 2.00 29.68
C ASN A 185 16.46 2.55 30.93
N ALA A 186 15.99 3.66 31.50
CA ALA A 186 16.56 4.24 32.72
C ALA A 186 16.42 3.30 33.93
N GLU A 187 15.29 2.60 34.07
CA GLU A 187 15.06 1.64 35.15
C GLU A 187 15.94 0.39 35.02
N VAL A 188 16.15 -0.11 33.79
CA VAL A 188 17.07 -1.23 33.53
C VAL A 188 18.53 -0.82 33.76
N GLU A 189 18.91 0.41 33.43
CA GLU A 189 20.23 0.93 33.79
C GLU A 189 20.40 1.11 35.32
N GLY A 190 19.31 1.44 36.03
CA GLY A 190 19.29 1.39 37.49
C GLY A 190 19.56 -0.03 38.02
N LEU A 191 18.88 -1.03 37.45
CA LEU A 191 19.12 -2.44 37.78
C LEU A 191 20.58 -2.84 37.51
N ARG A 192 21.19 -2.40 36.39
CA ARG A 192 22.61 -2.64 36.09
C ARG A 192 23.51 -2.16 37.24
N ALA A 193 23.23 -0.99 37.81
CA ALA A 193 24.00 -0.46 38.93
C ALA A 193 23.83 -1.33 40.19
N GLU A 194 22.61 -1.77 40.50
CA GLU A 194 22.31 -2.63 41.66
C GLU A 194 22.99 -4.01 41.55
N ILE A 195 22.93 -4.65 40.38
CA ILE A 195 23.49 -5.99 40.19
C ILE A 195 25.01 -6.01 40.00
N SER A 196 25.66 -4.86 39.82
CA SER A 196 27.11 -4.76 39.59
C SER A 196 27.96 -5.37 40.73
N SER A 197 27.41 -5.39 41.95
CA SER A 197 28.03 -5.95 43.15
C SER A 197 27.60 -7.40 43.45
N SER A 198 26.75 -7.99 42.60
CA SER A 198 26.25 -9.34 42.76
C SER A 198 27.30 -10.42 42.45
N LYS A 199 27.02 -11.67 42.82
CA LYS A 199 27.89 -12.82 42.51
C LYS A 199 27.83 -13.28 41.05
N LEU A 200 27.02 -12.63 40.22
CA LEU A 200 26.88 -12.97 38.81
C LEU A 200 28.12 -12.54 38.02
N THR A 201 28.53 -13.36 37.06
CA THR A 201 29.56 -12.99 36.08
C THR A 201 29.07 -11.86 35.17
N ALA A 202 29.99 -11.12 34.54
CA ALA A 202 29.63 -10.05 33.61
C ALA A 202 28.72 -10.51 32.45
N ALA A 203 28.90 -11.76 31.98
CA ALA A 203 28.06 -12.36 30.95
C ALA A 203 26.64 -12.63 31.46
N GLU A 204 26.50 -13.23 32.64
CA GLU A 204 25.19 -13.50 33.27
C GLU A 204 24.44 -12.20 33.62
N GLN A 205 25.16 -11.16 34.05
CA GLN A 205 24.57 -9.83 34.29
C GLN A 205 24.01 -9.25 32.98
N GLN A 206 24.77 -9.30 31.89
CA GLN A 206 24.33 -8.77 30.60
C GLN A 206 23.15 -9.56 30.03
N GLU A 207 23.14 -10.88 30.17
CA GLU A 207 22.02 -11.75 29.77
C GLU A 207 20.75 -11.46 30.59
N LEU A 208 20.89 -11.30 31.92
CA LEU A 208 19.79 -10.94 32.80
C LEU A 208 19.20 -9.58 32.42
N LEU A 209 20.04 -8.57 32.23
CA LEU A 209 19.60 -7.23 31.82
C LEU A 209 18.88 -7.25 30.47
N GLY A 210 19.41 -7.97 29.49
CA GLY A 210 18.76 -8.13 28.18
C GLY A 210 17.40 -8.81 28.28
N THR A 211 17.30 -9.88 29.08
CA THR A 211 16.05 -10.61 29.33
C THR A 211 15.02 -9.74 30.05
N VAL A 212 15.40 -9.08 31.14
CA VAL A 212 14.51 -8.19 31.91
C VAL A 212 14.04 -7.01 31.05
N HIS A 213 14.94 -6.42 30.26
CA HIS A 213 14.60 -5.33 29.34
C HIS A 213 13.54 -5.75 28.32
N CYS A 214 13.76 -6.87 27.63
CA CYS A 214 12.83 -7.40 26.64
C CYS A 214 11.48 -7.79 27.26
N ALA A 215 11.48 -8.41 28.44
CA ALA A 215 10.27 -8.74 29.18
C ALA A 215 9.45 -7.50 29.55
N TYR A 216 10.13 -6.45 30.01
CA TYR A 216 9.49 -5.21 30.42
C TYR A 216 8.87 -4.46 29.22
N MET A 217 9.58 -4.43 28.09
CA MET A 217 9.05 -3.90 26.84
C MET A 217 7.82 -4.68 26.38
N ALA A 218 7.91 -6.02 26.30
CA ALA A 218 6.81 -6.89 25.86
C ALA A 218 5.57 -6.72 26.74
N ALA A 219 5.74 -6.73 28.06
CA ALA A 219 4.64 -6.63 29.00
C ALA A 219 3.94 -5.26 28.95
N THR A 220 4.71 -4.18 28.80
CA THR A 220 4.15 -2.83 28.63
C THR A 220 3.38 -2.70 27.32
N ALA A 221 3.92 -3.24 26.22
CA ALA A 221 3.23 -3.23 24.93
C ALA A 221 1.96 -4.09 24.94
N LEU A 222 1.98 -5.28 25.56
CA LEU A 222 0.78 -6.11 25.70
C LEU A 222 -0.32 -5.45 26.52
N SER A 223 0.04 -4.71 27.56
CA SER A 223 -0.92 -3.91 28.33
C SER A 223 -1.61 -2.86 27.44
N ARG A 224 -0.83 -2.10 26.65
CA ARG A 224 -1.36 -1.14 25.65
C ARG A 224 -2.24 -1.82 24.60
N PHE A 225 -1.80 -2.95 24.03
CA PHE A 225 -2.60 -3.71 23.07
C PHE A 225 -3.88 -4.27 23.67
N SER A 226 -3.85 -4.69 24.93
CA SER A 226 -5.06 -5.16 25.64
C SER A 226 -6.07 -4.04 25.85
N GLU A 227 -5.60 -2.83 26.19
CA GLU A 227 -6.46 -1.64 26.31
C GLU A 227 -7.06 -1.24 24.96
N MET A 228 -6.23 -1.16 23.90
CA MET A 228 -6.69 -0.88 22.53
C MET A 228 -7.69 -1.93 22.03
N TYR A 229 -7.45 -3.20 22.31
CA TYR A 229 -8.36 -4.28 21.94
C TYR A 229 -9.69 -4.17 22.71
N GLY A 230 -9.62 -3.90 24.02
CA GLY A 230 -10.79 -3.72 24.88
C GLY A 230 -11.69 -2.57 24.44
N SER A 231 -11.12 -1.44 24.02
CA SER A 231 -11.90 -0.28 23.54
C SER A 231 -12.59 -0.54 22.19
N THR A 232 -12.12 -1.52 21.42
CA THR A 232 -12.62 -1.84 20.09
C THR A 232 -13.76 -2.88 20.11
N ARG A 233 -13.94 -3.63 21.21
CA ARG A 233 -14.98 -4.68 21.30
C ARG A 233 -16.18 -4.22 22.11
N MET A 234 -17.31 -4.02 21.42
CA MET A 234 -18.56 -3.59 22.05
C MET A 234 -19.34 -4.75 22.72
N ASP A 235 -19.19 -5.99 22.25
CA ASP A 235 -20.14 -7.08 22.60
C ASP A 235 -19.55 -8.30 23.34
N SER A 236 -18.22 -8.37 23.54
CA SER A 236 -17.55 -9.58 24.05
C SER A 236 -16.74 -9.27 25.31
N LYS A 237 -17.00 -9.99 26.41
CA LYS A 237 -16.19 -9.95 27.64
C LYS A 237 -14.82 -10.63 27.49
N ALA A 238 -14.61 -11.38 26.41
CA ALA A 238 -13.36 -12.11 26.19
C ALA A 238 -12.17 -11.18 25.98
N THR A 239 -11.07 -11.45 26.69
CA THR A 239 -9.86 -10.64 26.65
C THR A 239 -9.03 -10.91 25.38
N LEU A 240 -8.06 -10.02 25.07
CA LEU A 240 -7.09 -10.23 24.00
C LEU A 240 -6.37 -11.59 24.17
N VAL A 241 -5.95 -11.89 25.40
CA VAL A 241 -5.23 -13.13 25.75
C VAL A 241 -6.12 -14.36 25.54
N GLU A 242 -7.37 -14.32 26.00
CA GLU A 242 -8.32 -15.42 25.82
C GLU A 242 -8.55 -15.75 24.35
N ARG A 243 -8.75 -14.72 23.52
CA ARG A 243 -8.98 -14.88 22.09
C ARG A 243 -7.74 -15.34 21.34
N PHE A 244 -6.58 -14.76 21.65
CA PHE A 244 -5.32 -15.23 21.11
C PHE A 244 -5.08 -16.71 21.44
N ARG A 245 -5.24 -17.09 22.71
CA ARG A 245 -4.98 -18.45 23.18
C ARG A 245 -5.93 -19.47 22.54
N TYR A 246 -7.20 -19.11 22.34
CA TYR A 246 -8.16 -19.94 21.60
C TYR A 246 -7.61 -20.35 20.22
N HIS A 247 -7.00 -19.43 19.48
CA HIS A 247 -6.40 -19.74 18.18
C HIS A 247 -5.07 -20.49 18.33
N TYR A 248 -4.22 -20.05 19.26
CA TYR A 248 -2.91 -20.64 19.50
C TYR A 248 -2.98 -22.14 19.87
N GLU A 249 -3.92 -22.52 20.74
CA GLU A 249 -4.13 -23.92 21.14
C GLU A 249 -4.57 -24.81 19.97
N ALA A 250 -5.35 -24.27 19.03
CA ALA A 250 -5.75 -24.98 17.82
C ALA A 250 -4.54 -25.28 16.91
N PHE A 251 -3.57 -24.37 16.84
CA PHE A 251 -2.36 -24.55 16.04
C PHE A 251 -1.33 -25.48 16.70
N CYS A 252 -1.31 -25.51 18.03
CA CYS A 252 -0.45 -26.41 18.80
C CYS A 252 -0.95 -27.87 18.86
N GLY A 253 -2.05 -28.20 18.18
CA GLY A 253 -2.66 -29.53 18.22
C GLY A 253 -3.27 -29.89 19.58
N ARG A 254 -3.46 -28.91 20.47
CA ARG A 254 -4.14 -29.10 21.76
C ARG A 254 -5.66 -29.12 21.63
N ARG A 255 -6.16 -28.82 20.43
CA ARG A 255 -7.56 -28.87 20.02
C ARG A 255 -7.64 -29.24 18.54
N GLU A 256 -8.74 -29.87 18.14
CA GLU A 256 -9.03 -30.07 16.71
C GLU A 256 -9.10 -28.72 15.96
N PRO A 257 -8.29 -28.53 14.91
CA PRO A 257 -8.31 -27.30 14.13
C PRO A 257 -9.62 -27.18 13.36
N ASP A 258 -10.31 -26.05 13.50
CA ASP A 258 -11.46 -25.74 12.67
C ASP A 258 -11.03 -25.29 11.26
N ARG A 259 -12.02 -25.12 10.37
CA ARG A 259 -11.76 -24.69 8.98
C ARG A 259 -11.03 -23.36 8.88
N LEU A 260 -11.23 -22.47 9.86
CA LEU A 260 -10.55 -21.18 9.90
C LEU A 260 -9.08 -21.39 10.25
N ALA A 261 -8.79 -22.16 11.30
CA ALA A 261 -7.45 -22.50 11.72
C ALA A 261 -6.63 -23.19 10.61
N THR A 262 -7.21 -24.19 9.92
CA THR A 262 -6.56 -24.85 8.79
C THR A 262 -6.23 -23.86 7.67
N SER A 263 -7.12 -22.91 7.38
CA SER A 263 -6.84 -21.88 6.38
C SER A 263 -5.74 -20.91 6.80
N HIS A 264 -5.66 -20.50 8.06
CA HIS A 264 -4.58 -19.63 8.52
C HIS A 264 -3.21 -20.31 8.40
N ILE A 265 -3.11 -21.58 8.81
CA ILE A 265 -1.90 -22.38 8.63
C ILE A 265 -1.53 -22.47 7.14
N GLY A 266 -2.48 -22.85 6.29
CA GLY A 266 -2.23 -23.01 4.86
C GLY A 266 -1.84 -21.71 4.15
N LEU A 267 -2.39 -20.57 4.56
CA LEU A 267 -1.96 -19.27 4.04
C LEU A 267 -0.56 -18.91 4.54
N PHE A 268 -0.26 -19.16 5.81
CA PHE A 268 1.05 -18.84 6.37
C PHE A 268 2.15 -19.70 5.74
N ASP A 269 2.04 -21.02 5.83
CA ASP A 269 3.05 -21.93 5.32
C ASP A 269 3.13 -21.89 3.78
N GLY A 270 1.98 -21.75 3.11
CA GLY A 270 1.88 -21.77 1.66
C GLY A 270 2.28 -20.47 0.96
N PHE A 271 2.19 -19.32 1.62
CA PHE A 271 2.48 -18.01 1.00
C PHE A 271 3.40 -17.13 1.85
N ILE A 272 3.02 -16.85 3.10
CA ILE A 272 3.74 -15.87 3.95
C ILE A 272 5.16 -16.34 4.24
N ALA A 273 5.34 -17.63 4.57
CA ALA A 273 6.62 -18.20 4.92
C ALA A 273 7.44 -18.63 3.70
N SER A 274 6.76 -19.04 2.62
CA SER A 274 7.39 -19.54 1.40
C SER A 274 7.92 -18.42 0.50
N GLY A 275 7.44 -17.18 0.68
CA GLY A 275 7.86 -16.04 -0.11
C GLY A 275 7.41 -16.09 -1.56
N LEU A 276 6.31 -16.80 -1.84
CA LEU A 276 5.72 -16.81 -3.17
C LEU A 276 5.38 -15.38 -3.61
N LEU A 277 5.49 -15.12 -4.89
CA LEU A 277 5.32 -13.79 -5.47
C LEU A 277 3.86 -13.29 -5.43
N ASN A 278 2.88 -14.21 -5.32
CA ASN A 278 1.48 -13.81 -5.39
C ASN A 278 0.52 -14.71 -4.60
N ALA A 279 -0.26 -14.11 -3.69
CA ALA A 279 -1.36 -14.79 -2.96
C ALA A 279 -2.69 -14.77 -3.74
N SER A 280 -2.71 -14.20 -4.94
CA SER A 280 -3.90 -14.17 -5.79
C SER A 280 -4.36 -15.57 -6.15
N GLY A 281 -5.62 -15.89 -5.86
CA GLY A 281 -6.16 -17.24 -6.09
C GLY A 281 -5.72 -18.27 -5.05
N ASN A 282 -5.06 -17.85 -3.96
CA ASN A 282 -4.79 -18.74 -2.83
C ASN A 282 -6.11 -19.11 -2.15
N GLY A 283 -6.51 -20.38 -2.27
CA GLY A 283 -7.79 -20.86 -1.74
C GLY A 283 -7.96 -20.70 -0.22
N HIS A 284 -6.87 -20.60 0.54
CA HIS A 284 -6.93 -20.32 1.98
C HIS A 284 -7.25 -18.85 2.26
N LEU A 285 -6.67 -17.93 1.48
CA LEU A 285 -7.00 -16.49 1.52
C LEU A 285 -8.47 -16.28 1.16
N GLU A 286 -8.94 -16.90 0.07
CA GLU A 286 -10.34 -16.82 -0.37
C GLU A 286 -11.30 -17.28 0.74
N ARG A 287 -10.97 -18.41 1.38
CA ARG A 287 -11.81 -18.96 2.46
C ARG A 287 -11.85 -18.03 3.68
N GLN A 288 -10.71 -17.45 4.08
CA GLN A 288 -10.67 -16.49 5.20
C GLN A 288 -11.50 -15.24 4.87
N PHE A 289 -11.41 -14.72 3.64
CA PHE A 289 -12.20 -13.58 3.22
C PHE A 289 -13.70 -13.89 3.16
N ALA A 290 -14.08 -15.09 2.71
CA ALA A 290 -15.48 -15.54 2.69
C ALA A 290 -16.06 -15.66 4.12
N ILE A 291 -15.30 -16.22 5.07
CA ILE A 291 -15.70 -16.30 6.49
C ILE A 291 -15.88 -14.89 7.07
N PHE A 292 -14.93 -13.99 6.81
CA PHE A 292 -15.04 -12.59 7.24
C PHE A 292 -16.30 -11.91 6.65
N SER A 293 -16.50 -12.03 5.33
CA SER A 293 -17.64 -11.47 4.61
C SER A 293 -18.97 -11.96 5.17
N GLN A 294 -19.08 -13.26 5.48
CA GLN A 294 -20.27 -13.82 6.12
C GLN A 294 -20.51 -13.23 7.51
N GLN A 295 -19.48 -13.08 8.34
CA GLN A 295 -19.62 -12.55 9.70
C GLN A 295 -20.00 -11.07 9.76
N VAL A 296 -19.66 -10.30 8.73
CA VAL A 296 -20.08 -8.90 8.61
C VAL A 296 -21.35 -8.75 7.76
N GLY A 297 -22.00 -9.84 7.35
CA GLY A 297 -23.20 -9.80 6.50
C GLY A 297 -22.97 -9.07 5.18
N ALA A 298 -21.79 -9.22 4.58
CA ALA A 298 -21.45 -8.59 3.32
C ALA A 298 -22.31 -9.15 2.18
N ARG A 299 -22.71 -8.27 1.27
CA ARG A 299 -23.47 -8.59 0.07
C ARG A 299 -22.55 -8.65 -1.13
N SER A 300 -22.84 -9.56 -2.06
CA SER A 300 -22.17 -9.63 -3.35
C SER A 300 -22.87 -8.71 -4.35
N VAL A 301 -22.08 -8.16 -5.28
CA VAL A 301 -22.57 -7.35 -6.40
C VAL A 301 -23.38 -8.21 -7.36
N GLU A 302 -22.87 -9.40 -7.65
CA GLU A 302 -23.46 -10.39 -8.57
C GLU A 302 -24.79 -10.94 -8.05
N ALA A 303 -24.94 -11.06 -6.73
CA ALA A 303 -26.18 -11.50 -6.09
C ALA A 303 -27.22 -10.36 -5.96
N PHE A 304 -26.88 -9.12 -6.32
CA PHE A 304 -27.76 -7.96 -6.20
C PHE A 304 -28.43 -7.63 -7.54
N GLU A 305 -29.60 -8.25 -7.77
CA GLU A 305 -30.32 -8.23 -9.04
C GLU A 305 -30.48 -6.84 -9.69
N PRO A 306 -30.87 -5.75 -8.98
CA PRO A 306 -31.05 -4.45 -9.65
C PRO A 306 -29.76 -3.89 -10.26
N LEU A 307 -28.61 -4.13 -9.62
CA LEU A 307 -27.32 -3.70 -10.14
C LEU A 307 -26.87 -4.61 -11.29
N TYR A 308 -27.12 -5.92 -11.19
CA TYR A 308 -26.84 -6.86 -12.27
C TYR A 308 -27.62 -6.50 -13.55
N GLN A 309 -28.91 -6.17 -13.42
CA GLN A 309 -29.73 -5.70 -14.54
C GLN A 309 -29.23 -4.39 -15.15
N LEU A 310 -28.72 -3.46 -14.34
CA LEU A 310 -28.08 -2.25 -14.84
C LEU A 310 -26.82 -2.58 -15.65
N VAL A 311 -25.96 -3.47 -15.14
CA VAL A 311 -24.75 -3.90 -15.85
C VAL A 311 -25.13 -4.50 -17.20
N LEU A 312 -26.08 -5.44 -17.23
CA LEU A 312 -26.56 -6.05 -18.49
C LEU A 312 -27.06 -4.99 -19.48
N ALA A 313 -27.94 -4.07 -19.04
CA ALA A 313 -28.46 -3.01 -19.90
C ALA A 313 -27.35 -2.09 -20.46
N THR A 314 -26.27 -1.90 -19.70
CA THR A 314 -25.10 -1.13 -20.16
C THR A 314 -24.10 -1.94 -20.97
N GLU A 315 -24.12 -3.27 -20.95
CA GLU A 315 -23.18 -4.10 -21.74
C GLU A 315 -23.74 -4.51 -23.11
N GLU A 316 -25.04 -4.29 -23.35
CA GLU A 316 -25.66 -4.60 -24.64
C GLU A 316 -25.03 -3.82 -25.81
N GLU A 317 -24.87 -4.50 -26.95
CA GLU A 317 -24.30 -3.92 -28.17
C GLU A 317 -25.14 -2.75 -28.71
N TYR A 318 -26.47 -2.84 -28.55
CA TYR A 318 -27.40 -1.76 -28.86
C TYR A 318 -28.08 -1.28 -27.59
N ARG A 319 -27.45 -0.31 -26.94
CA ARG A 319 -27.96 0.29 -25.69
C ARG A 319 -29.23 1.09 -25.98
N ASP A 320 -30.34 0.65 -25.39
CA ASP A 320 -31.57 1.44 -25.33
C ASP A 320 -31.48 2.41 -24.13
N PRO A 321 -31.42 3.75 -24.37
CA PRO A 321 -31.38 4.73 -23.29
C PRO A 321 -32.57 4.61 -22.34
N VAL A 322 -33.74 4.20 -22.86
CA VAL A 322 -34.94 4.01 -22.05
C VAL A 322 -34.77 2.81 -21.11
N ALA A 323 -34.25 1.68 -21.61
CA ALA A 323 -33.97 0.51 -20.79
C ALA A 323 -32.93 0.80 -19.70
N ILE A 324 -31.88 1.57 -20.02
CA ILE A 324 -30.86 1.99 -19.05
C ILE A 324 -31.47 2.87 -17.94
N GLU A 325 -32.25 3.88 -18.30
CA GLU A 325 -32.91 4.75 -17.31
C GLU A 325 -33.93 3.99 -16.45
N GLN A 326 -34.63 3.00 -17.03
CA GLN A 326 -35.49 2.09 -16.26
C GLN A 326 -34.68 1.23 -15.28
N ALA A 327 -33.51 0.74 -15.69
CA ALA A 327 -32.63 -0.03 -14.80
C ALA A 327 -32.09 0.83 -13.65
N PHE A 328 -31.67 2.07 -13.91
CA PHE A 328 -31.33 3.04 -12.87
C PHE A 328 -32.50 3.29 -11.92
N SER A 329 -33.70 3.54 -12.46
CA SER A 329 -34.89 3.78 -11.65
C SER A 329 -35.20 2.59 -10.73
N LYS A 330 -35.10 1.36 -11.23
CA LYS A 330 -35.28 0.14 -10.41
C LYS A 330 -34.21 0.02 -9.32
N LEU A 331 -32.96 0.31 -9.64
CA LEU A 331 -31.86 0.31 -8.69
C LEU A 331 -32.06 1.35 -7.58
N GLU A 332 -32.43 2.58 -7.94
CA GLU A 332 -32.63 3.71 -7.02
C GLU A 332 -33.84 3.54 -6.08
N GLN A 333 -34.87 2.84 -6.55
CA GLN A 333 -36.05 2.52 -5.75
C GLN A 333 -35.82 1.34 -4.78
N HIS A 334 -34.74 0.58 -4.95
CA HIS A 334 -34.47 -0.57 -4.09
C HIS A 334 -34.11 -0.12 -2.66
N PRO A 335 -34.64 -0.77 -1.59
CA PRO A 335 -34.33 -0.39 -0.21
C PRO A 335 -32.83 -0.37 0.12
N ASP A 336 -32.07 -1.25 -0.51
CA ASP A 336 -30.63 -1.38 -0.33
C ASP A 336 -29.78 -0.46 -1.22
N TYR A 337 -30.39 0.43 -2.01
CA TYR A 337 -29.67 1.31 -2.95
C TYR A 337 -28.48 2.04 -2.31
N ARG A 338 -28.63 2.52 -1.07
CA ARG A 338 -27.58 3.25 -0.35
C ARG A 338 -26.26 2.48 -0.20
N LEU A 339 -26.30 1.14 -0.21
CA LEU A 339 -25.10 0.30 -0.18
C LEU A 339 -24.37 0.29 -1.53
N PHE A 340 -25.14 0.35 -2.62
CA PHE A 340 -24.68 0.20 -4.00
C PHE A 340 -24.60 1.53 -4.77
N GLU A 341 -24.92 2.65 -4.14
CA GLU A 341 -24.98 3.97 -4.76
C GLU A 341 -23.67 4.35 -5.47
N ALA A 342 -22.51 3.97 -4.93
CA ALA A 342 -21.21 4.16 -5.56
C ALA A 342 -21.10 3.49 -6.94
N PHE A 343 -21.72 2.31 -7.12
CA PHE A 343 -21.75 1.60 -8.40
C PHE A 343 -22.68 2.29 -9.41
N ALA A 344 -23.81 2.84 -8.95
CA ALA A 344 -24.68 3.65 -9.80
C ALA A 344 -23.95 4.91 -10.30
N TRP A 345 -23.22 5.60 -9.43
CA TRP A 345 -22.40 6.75 -9.81
C TRP A 345 -21.32 6.38 -10.84
N GLN A 346 -20.64 5.25 -10.65
CA GLN A 346 -19.68 4.72 -11.62
C GLN A 346 -20.33 4.47 -12.98
N ALA A 347 -21.48 3.79 -13.03
CA ALA A 347 -22.19 3.51 -14.28
C ALA A 347 -22.60 4.80 -15.00
N ARG A 348 -23.12 5.80 -14.26
CA ARG A 348 -23.41 7.13 -14.82
C ARG A 348 -22.17 7.84 -15.36
N ALA A 349 -21.04 7.70 -14.68
CA ALA A 349 -19.77 8.29 -15.10
C ALA A 349 -19.27 7.69 -16.41
N VAL A 350 -19.40 6.36 -16.59
CA VAL A 350 -19.06 5.68 -17.85
C VAL A 350 -19.97 6.15 -19.00
N LEU A 351 -21.29 6.15 -18.79
CA LEU A 351 -22.24 6.62 -19.81
C LEU A 351 -22.02 8.07 -20.21
N ALA A 352 -21.65 8.93 -19.25
CA ALA A 352 -21.30 10.32 -19.55
C ALA A 352 -20.05 10.43 -20.45
N LEU A 353 -19.03 9.58 -20.27
CA LEU A 353 -17.84 9.59 -21.15
C LEU A 353 -18.16 9.18 -22.57
N GLU A 354 -18.99 8.15 -22.73
CA GLU A 354 -19.40 7.68 -24.05
C GLU A 354 -20.18 8.74 -24.83
N ASN A 355 -20.98 9.53 -24.12
CA ASN A 355 -21.69 10.68 -24.69
C ASN A 355 -20.80 11.92 -24.90
N GLY A 356 -19.50 11.83 -24.60
CA GLY A 356 -18.55 12.94 -24.71
C GLY A 356 -18.68 14.00 -23.61
N GLU A 357 -19.43 13.71 -22.54
CA GLU A 357 -19.65 14.62 -21.41
C GLU A 357 -18.54 14.49 -20.34
N THR A 358 -17.27 14.71 -20.74
CA THR A 358 -16.06 14.51 -19.89
C THR A 358 -16.14 15.23 -18.55
N ALA A 359 -16.63 16.48 -18.52
CA ALA A 359 -16.77 17.26 -17.29
C ALA A 359 -17.80 16.65 -16.32
N ARG A 360 -18.90 16.12 -16.85
CA ARG A 360 -19.95 15.48 -16.06
C ARG A 360 -19.49 14.13 -15.52
N SER A 361 -18.78 13.36 -16.34
CA SER A 361 -18.16 12.11 -15.90
C SER A 361 -17.19 12.33 -14.74
N LEU A 362 -16.29 13.31 -14.86
CA LEU A 362 -15.38 13.68 -13.78
C LEU A 362 -16.12 14.01 -12.48
N ALA A 363 -17.22 14.76 -12.56
CA ALA A 363 -18.05 15.07 -11.40
C ALA A 363 -18.67 13.80 -10.78
N PHE A 364 -19.16 12.87 -11.61
CA PHE A 364 -19.70 11.59 -11.13
C PHE A 364 -18.63 10.71 -10.47
N TYR A 365 -17.44 10.56 -11.04
CA TYR A 365 -16.36 9.82 -10.37
C TYR A 365 -15.93 10.47 -9.06
N ARG A 366 -15.89 11.80 -8.98
CA ARG A 366 -15.66 12.53 -7.72
C ARG A 366 -16.75 12.22 -6.68
N ASN A 367 -17.99 11.93 -7.08
CA ASN A 367 -19.04 11.50 -6.17
C ASN A 367 -18.86 10.06 -5.64
N VAL A 368 -18.14 9.19 -6.37
CA VAL A 368 -17.82 7.83 -5.90
C VAL A 368 -16.84 7.86 -4.72
N LEU A 369 -15.83 8.74 -4.77
CA LEU A 369 -14.70 8.72 -3.83
C LEU A 369 -15.08 8.94 -2.35
N PRO A 370 -16.04 9.79 -1.97
CA PRO A 370 -16.49 9.91 -0.58
C PRO A 370 -17.04 8.61 0.01
N TYR A 371 -17.52 7.67 -0.81
CA TYR A 371 -18.00 6.37 -0.32
C TYR A 371 -16.85 5.48 0.15
N SER A 372 -15.61 5.67 -0.33
CA SER A 372 -14.42 4.94 0.17
C SER A 372 -14.10 5.23 1.63
N ASP A 373 -14.60 6.36 2.13
CA ASP A 373 -14.42 6.78 3.52
C ASP A 373 -15.49 6.15 4.43
N LYS A 374 -16.59 5.65 3.84
CA LYS A 374 -17.70 5.03 4.54
C LYS A 374 -17.68 3.51 4.45
N GLN A 375 -17.20 2.93 3.34
CA GLN A 375 -17.14 1.49 3.09
C GLN A 375 -15.93 1.12 2.24
N GLN A 376 -15.52 -0.14 2.25
CA GLN A 376 -14.46 -0.62 1.35
C GLN A 376 -15.02 -0.84 -0.06
N LEU A 377 -14.66 0.05 -0.99
CA LEU A 377 -15.05 -0.05 -2.39
C LEU A 377 -14.17 -1.01 -3.21
N GLY A 378 -12.96 -1.31 -2.73
CA GLY A 378 -12.00 -2.14 -3.46
C GLY A 378 -11.66 -1.61 -4.84
N HIS A 379 -11.68 -2.49 -5.84
CA HIS A 379 -11.41 -2.16 -7.23
C HIS A 379 -12.23 -0.96 -7.74
N LEU A 380 -13.48 -0.80 -7.31
CA LEU A 380 -14.28 0.36 -7.68
C LEU A 380 -13.62 1.68 -7.22
N GLY A 381 -13.10 1.72 -6.00
CA GLY A 381 -12.37 2.88 -5.48
C GLY A 381 -11.05 3.13 -6.20
N PHE A 382 -10.34 2.05 -6.55
CA PHE A 382 -9.12 2.10 -7.36
C PHE A 382 -9.38 2.71 -8.76
N TYR A 383 -10.39 2.23 -9.48
CA TYR A 383 -10.73 2.72 -10.82
C TYR A 383 -11.28 4.14 -10.77
N ALA A 384 -12.18 4.45 -9.84
CA ALA A 384 -12.69 5.81 -9.68
C ALA A 384 -11.55 6.81 -9.42
N ALA A 385 -10.61 6.49 -8.52
CA ALA A 385 -9.47 7.37 -8.26
C ALA A 385 -8.55 7.51 -9.49
N SER A 386 -8.28 6.40 -10.18
CA SER A 386 -7.46 6.38 -11.41
C SER A 386 -8.08 7.22 -12.52
N TYR A 387 -9.38 7.10 -12.72
CA TYR A 387 -10.08 7.83 -13.78
C TYR A 387 -10.22 9.31 -13.45
N VAL A 388 -10.46 9.68 -12.18
CA VAL A 388 -10.37 11.10 -11.79
C VAL A 388 -8.97 11.62 -12.11
N ILE A 389 -7.89 10.94 -11.73
CA ILE A 389 -6.52 11.37 -12.04
C ILE A 389 -6.34 11.58 -13.56
N ALA A 390 -6.73 10.61 -14.39
CA ALA A 390 -6.60 10.70 -15.83
C ALA A 390 -7.43 11.85 -16.44
N LEU A 391 -8.68 12.02 -16.00
CA LEU A 391 -9.58 13.06 -16.47
C LEU A 391 -9.12 14.46 -16.05
N GLU A 392 -8.58 14.63 -14.84
CA GLU A 392 -7.96 15.91 -14.40
C GLU A 392 -6.77 16.29 -15.30
N ILE A 393 -5.91 15.31 -15.61
CA ILE A 393 -4.74 15.53 -16.48
C ILE A 393 -5.18 15.86 -17.91
N SER A 394 -6.27 15.23 -18.38
CA SER A 394 -6.84 15.45 -19.72
C SER A 394 -7.39 16.86 -19.94
N GLN A 395 -7.66 17.63 -18.88
CA GLN A 395 -8.16 19.00 -19.02
C GLN A 395 -7.10 20.02 -19.48
N GLU A 396 -5.83 19.62 -19.60
CA GLU A 396 -4.71 20.47 -20.07
C GLU A 396 -4.51 21.77 -19.24
N LYS A 397 -5.08 21.83 -18.03
CA LYS A 397 -4.91 22.93 -17.08
C LYS A 397 -3.72 22.66 -16.16
N THR A 398 -3.03 23.72 -15.76
CA THR A 398 -1.98 23.61 -14.73
C THR A 398 -2.61 23.13 -13.42
N LEU A 399 -2.25 21.92 -13.00
CA LEU A 399 -2.71 21.34 -11.75
C LEU A 399 -1.95 21.97 -10.57
N PRO A 400 -2.64 22.43 -9.51
CA PRO A 400 -1.96 22.93 -8.31
C PRO A 400 -1.06 21.85 -7.69
N HIS A 401 0.07 22.26 -7.13
CA HIS A 401 1.00 21.34 -6.48
C HIS A 401 0.29 20.51 -5.40
N GLY A 402 0.41 19.17 -5.49
CA GLY A 402 -0.16 18.24 -4.52
C GLY A 402 -1.68 18.04 -4.60
N CYS A 403 -2.38 18.63 -5.57
CA CYS A 403 -3.83 18.45 -5.71
C CYS A 403 -4.24 16.99 -5.97
N LEU A 404 -3.36 16.20 -6.61
CA LEU A 404 -3.58 14.78 -6.87
C LEU A 404 -3.25 13.88 -5.66
N ASN A 405 -2.56 14.38 -4.63
CA ASN A 405 -2.10 13.55 -3.50
C ASN A 405 -3.23 12.76 -2.81
N PRO A 406 -4.41 13.34 -2.53
CA PRO A 406 -5.51 12.58 -1.95
C PRO A 406 -5.99 11.43 -2.84
N LEU A 407 -6.02 11.64 -4.17
CA LEU A 407 -6.43 10.64 -5.15
C LEU A 407 -5.38 9.53 -5.28
N ILE A 408 -4.10 9.91 -5.32
CA ILE A 408 -2.96 8.97 -5.35
C ILE A 408 -2.98 8.08 -4.12
N ASN A 409 -3.18 8.65 -2.93
CA ASN A 409 -3.29 7.87 -1.70
C ASN A 409 -4.47 6.89 -1.77
N LYS A 410 -5.68 7.36 -2.14
CA LYS A 410 -6.87 6.50 -2.26
C LYS A 410 -6.68 5.37 -3.27
N ARG A 411 -6.04 5.67 -4.40
CA ARG A 411 -5.69 4.69 -5.43
C ARG A 411 -4.75 3.63 -4.87
N ILE A 412 -3.59 4.03 -4.33
CA ILE A 412 -2.57 3.09 -3.83
C ILE A 412 -3.13 2.25 -2.67
N GLU A 413 -3.94 2.84 -1.78
CA GLU A 413 -4.59 2.13 -0.68
C GLU A 413 -5.58 1.04 -1.13
N SER A 414 -6.06 1.11 -2.37
CA SER A 414 -6.99 0.14 -2.97
C SER A 414 -6.32 -0.70 -4.07
N GLU A 415 -5.06 -0.42 -4.37
CA GLU A 415 -4.27 -1.10 -5.39
C GLU A 415 -3.87 -2.47 -4.86
N ARG A 416 -4.13 -3.48 -5.68
CA ARG A 416 -3.63 -4.82 -5.45
C ARG A 416 -2.14 -4.83 -5.78
N GLN A 417 -1.30 -5.24 -4.83
CA GLN A 417 0.11 -5.46 -5.13
C GLN A 417 0.24 -6.66 -6.07
N LEU A 418 1.03 -6.49 -7.12
CA LEU A 418 1.32 -7.50 -8.12
C LEU A 418 2.82 -7.50 -8.36
N SER A 419 3.41 -8.68 -8.50
CA SER A 419 4.79 -8.78 -8.99
C SER A 419 4.81 -8.43 -10.47
N VAL A 420 5.49 -7.34 -10.80
CA VAL A 420 5.67 -6.88 -12.17
C VAL A 420 7.06 -7.31 -12.63
N LEU A 421 7.12 -8.03 -13.74
CA LEU A 421 8.39 -8.28 -14.43
C LEU A 421 8.78 -7.01 -15.17
N HIS A 422 9.87 -6.38 -14.74
CA HIS A 422 10.47 -5.28 -15.49
C HIS A 422 11.45 -5.83 -16.52
N VAL A 423 11.16 -5.58 -17.79
CA VAL A 423 12.07 -5.91 -18.90
C VAL A 423 12.76 -4.62 -19.32
N ALA A 424 14.09 -4.66 -19.46
CA ALA A 424 14.85 -3.54 -20.00
C ALA A 424 14.32 -3.19 -21.40
N LEU A 425 14.08 -1.91 -21.64
CA LEU A 425 13.53 -1.43 -22.90
C LEU A 425 14.64 -0.80 -23.76
N PRO A 426 14.58 -0.98 -25.08
CA PRO A 426 15.57 -0.38 -25.96
C PRO A 426 15.42 1.14 -25.99
N THR A 427 16.56 1.81 -26.09
CA THR A 427 16.67 3.23 -26.42
C THR A 427 17.50 3.37 -27.69
N VAL A 428 17.59 4.60 -28.20
CA VAL A 428 18.44 4.95 -29.35
C VAL A 428 19.94 4.69 -29.08
N PHE A 429 20.33 4.55 -27.82
CA PHE A 429 21.73 4.34 -27.42
C PHE A 429 22.06 2.87 -27.14
N THR A 430 21.13 2.11 -26.57
CA THR A 430 21.35 0.72 -26.14
C THR A 430 20.10 -0.15 -26.35
N PRO A 431 20.24 -1.41 -26.77
CA PRO A 431 19.12 -2.35 -26.86
C PRO A 431 18.53 -2.71 -25.49
N PHE A 432 19.28 -2.52 -24.41
CA PHE A 432 18.84 -2.78 -23.04
C PHE A 432 19.18 -1.57 -22.18
N SER A 433 18.16 -0.75 -21.91
CA SER A 433 18.25 0.34 -20.93
C SER A 433 17.47 -0.01 -19.69
N GLU A 434 18.07 0.23 -18.53
CA GLU A 434 17.31 0.26 -17.30
C GLU A 434 16.29 1.41 -17.37
N PRO A 435 15.04 1.18 -16.92
CA PRO A 435 14.06 2.24 -16.86
C PRO A 435 14.48 3.30 -15.83
N PRO A 436 14.11 4.58 -16.04
CA PRO A 436 14.31 5.63 -15.05
C PRO A 436 13.59 5.28 -13.73
N GLU A 437 14.21 5.63 -12.62
CA GLU A 437 13.62 5.45 -11.30
C GLU A 437 12.51 6.48 -11.07
N TRP A 438 11.26 6.05 -11.16
CA TRP A 438 10.10 6.88 -10.84
C TRP A 438 9.63 6.61 -9.41
N SER A 439 9.30 7.67 -8.67
CA SER A 439 8.67 7.51 -7.36
C SER A 439 7.28 6.86 -7.51
N ALA A 440 6.85 6.13 -6.48
CA ALA A 440 5.56 5.44 -6.49
C ALA A 440 4.35 6.36 -6.81
N PRO A 441 4.28 7.63 -6.36
CA PRO A 441 3.23 8.55 -6.82
C PRO A 441 3.23 8.78 -8.33
N VAL A 442 4.39 8.93 -8.96
CA VAL A 442 4.51 9.11 -10.42
C VAL A 442 4.06 7.84 -11.14
N GLN A 443 4.50 6.67 -10.68
CA GLN A 443 4.07 5.38 -11.22
C GLN A 443 2.56 5.18 -11.10
N ALA A 444 1.96 5.58 -9.96
CA ALA A 444 0.52 5.52 -9.74
C ALA A 444 -0.25 6.42 -10.71
N VAL A 445 0.25 7.63 -10.98
CA VAL A 445 -0.35 8.54 -11.97
C VAL A 445 -0.25 7.96 -13.38
N PHE A 446 0.92 7.47 -13.79
CA PHE A 446 1.09 6.89 -15.13
C PHE A 446 0.22 5.65 -15.32
N SER A 447 0.19 4.76 -14.31
CA SER A 447 -0.68 3.60 -14.32
C SER A 447 -2.15 4.00 -14.37
N SER A 448 -2.57 5.06 -13.67
CA SER A 448 -3.95 5.57 -13.74
C SER A 448 -4.36 5.97 -15.15
N ILE A 449 -3.45 6.64 -15.88
CA ILE A 449 -3.67 7.03 -17.28
C ILE A 449 -3.78 5.79 -18.16
N ARG A 450 -2.93 4.80 -17.94
CA ARG A 450 -2.96 3.53 -18.68
C ARG A 450 -4.25 2.75 -18.44
N GLU A 451 -4.65 2.55 -17.18
CA GLU A 451 -5.89 1.82 -16.84
C GLU A 451 -7.09 2.54 -17.47
N PHE A 452 -7.19 3.86 -17.31
CA PHE A 452 -8.24 4.65 -17.95
C PHE A 452 -8.26 4.48 -19.48
N ASN A 453 -7.11 4.65 -20.14
CA ASN A 453 -7.04 4.53 -21.60
C ASN A 453 -7.32 3.10 -22.10
N SER A 454 -6.88 2.08 -21.36
CA SER A 454 -7.13 0.67 -21.68
C SER A 454 -8.61 0.33 -21.56
N ASP A 455 -9.20 0.68 -20.42
CA ASP A 455 -10.62 0.42 -20.15
C ASP A 455 -11.50 1.20 -21.12
N MET A 456 -11.18 2.46 -21.42
CA MET A 456 -11.95 3.24 -22.40
C MET A 456 -11.81 2.68 -23.82
N LEU A 457 -10.67 2.07 -24.17
CA LEU A 457 -10.49 1.45 -25.48
C LEU A 457 -11.23 0.10 -25.61
N GLU A 458 -11.28 -0.68 -24.52
CA GLU A 458 -11.89 -2.02 -24.49
C GLU A 458 -13.39 -2.00 -24.21
N LEU A 459 -13.82 -1.18 -23.24
CA LEU A 459 -15.16 -1.22 -22.65
C LEU A 459 -16.11 -0.18 -23.24
N THR A 460 -15.59 0.90 -23.83
CA THR A 460 -16.41 2.05 -24.22
C THR A 460 -16.23 2.41 -25.68
N ARG A 461 -17.32 2.85 -26.34
CA ARG A 461 -17.27 3.47 -27.68
C ARG A 461 -16.76 4.91 -27.63
N THR A 462 -15.94 5.23 -26.63
CA THR A 462 -15.49 6.59 -26.35
C THR A 462 -14.65 7.11 -27.52
N PRO A 463 -14.95 8.31 -28.05
CA PRO A 463 -14.13 8.94 -29.07
C PRO A 463 -12.66 9.03 -28.66
N LEU A 464 -11.74 8.82 -29.60
CA LEU A 464 -10.29 8.90 -29.34
C LEU A 464 -9.85 10.24 -28.72
N GLU A 465 -10.56 11.32 -29.05
CA GLU A 465 -10.34 12.67 -28.53
C GLU A 465 -10.60 12.82 -27.02
N ASN A 466 -11.38 11.92 -26.43
CA ASN A 466 -11.68 11.91 -25.00
C ASN A 466 -10.72 11.04 -24.18
N LEU A 467 -9.76 10.37 -24.83
CA LEU A 467 -8.70 9.63 -24.14
C LEU A 467 -7.66 10.58 -23.54
N CYS A 468 -7.03 10.14 -22.45
CA CYS A 468 -6.00 10.93 -21.78
C CYS A 468 -4.70 10.86 -22.58
N ASN A 469 -4.35 11.95 -23.28
CA ASN A 469 -3.11 12.07 -24.05
C ASN A 469 -2.15 13.12 -23.44
N PRO A 470 -1.37 12.76 -22.41
CA PRO A 470 -0.40 13.68 -21.83
C PRO A 470 0.78 14.00 -22.76
N LEU A 471 0.94 13.28 -23.88
CA LEU A 471 2.00 13.51 -24.87
C LEU A 471 1.60 14.48 -25.99
N LYS A 472 0.35 14.99 -25.99
CA LYS A 472 -0.18 15.86 -27.04
C LYS A 472 0.74 17.05 -27.36
N LYS A 473 1.24 17.75 -26.34
CA LYS A 473 2.16 18.88 -26.49
C LYS A 473 3.46 18.50 -27.20
N LEU A 474 4.04 17.34 -26.85
CA LEU A 474 5.25 16.85 -27.54
C LEU A 474 4.92 16.47 -28.98
N ASN A 475 3.78 15.83 -29.22
CA ASN A 475 3.33 15.48 -30.57
C ASN A 475 3.12 16.73 -31.45
N GLU A 476 2.57 17.82 -30.90
CA GLU A 476 2.45 19.11 -31.59
C GLU A 476 3.82 19.68 -31.99
N PHE A 477 4.79 19.68 -31.06
CA PHE A 477 6.16 20.07 -31.37
C PHE A 477 6.80 19.23 -32.48
N MET A 478 6.56 17.91 -32.45
CA MET A 478 7.05 17.02 -33.51
C MET A 478 6.33 17.27 -34.84
N GLY A 479 5.05 17.64 -34.81
CA GLY A 479 4.30 18.05 -35.99
C GLY A 479 4.88 19.30 -36.66
N GLU A 480 5.25 20.32 -35.87
CA GLU A 480 5.97 21.50 -36.37
C GLU A 480 7.31 21.11 -37.00
N PHE A 481 8.08 20.23 -36.35
CA PHE A 481 9.36 19.73 -36.87
C PHE A 481 9.19 19.04 -38.23
N PHE A 482 8.25 18.09 -38.36
CA PHE A 482 8.02 17.37 -39.62
C PHE A 482 7.44 18.27 -40.71
N SER A 483 6.62 19.26 -40.35
CA SER A 483 6.12 20.26 -41.31
C SER A 483 7.24 21.11 -41.88
N LEU A 484 8.21 21.52 -41.04
CA LEU A 484 9.41 22.23 -41.48
C LEU A 484 10.30 21.36 -42.37
N LEU A 485 10.42 20.06 -42.05
CA LEU A 485 11.19 19.12 -42.86
C LEU A 485 10.58 18.93 -44.26
N ALA A 486 9.25 18.76 -44.34
CA ALA A 486 8.54 18.57 -45.60
C ALA A 486 8.61 19.79 -46.55
N SER A 487 8.88 21.00 -46.04
CA SER A 487 8.99 22.24 -46.83
C SER A 487 10.27 22.39 -47.68
N GLY A 488 10.95 21.27 -47.99
CA GLY A 488 12.13 21.23 -48.87
C GLY A 488 13.47 21.38 -48.14
N SER A 489 13.52 21.06 -46.84
CA SER A 489 14.74 21.15 -46.04
C SER A 489 15.56 19.85 -46.15
N ASP A 490 16.88 19.97 -46.30
CA ASP A 490 17.82 18.84 -46.30
C ASP A 490 17.91 18.17 -44.91
N GLU A 491 18.04 16.84 -44.86
CA GLU A 491 18.21 16.06 -43.64
C GLU A 491 19.42 16.53 -42.81
N ALA A 492 20.44 17.08 -43.47
CA ALA A 492 21.58 17.73 -42.82
C ALA A 492 21.18 18.88 -41.86
N GLN A 493 19.94 19.38 -41.94
CA GLN A 493 19.43 20.47 -41.10
C GLN A 493 18.57 20.00 -39.91
N PHE A 494 18.38 18.69 -39.68
CA PHE A 494 17.53 18.14 -38.60
C PHE A 494 17.72 18.84 -37.25
N GLY A 495 18.98 19.03 -36.83
CA GLY A 495 19.30 19.68 -35.55
C GLY A 495 18.83 21.13 -35.46
N LYS A 496 18.91 21.89 -36.56
CA LYS A 496 18.41 23.28 -36.62
C LYS A 496 16.88 23.31 -36.64
N LEU A 497 16.25 22.40 -37.39
CA LEU A 497 14.80 22.32 -37.52
C LEU A 497 14.13 21.95 -36.20
N ILE A 498 14.67 20.98 -35.46
CA ILE A 498 14.10 20.62 -34.15
C ILE A 498 14.27 21.76 -33.14
N CYS A 499 15.39 22.50 -33.16
CA CYS A 499 15.55 23.69 -32.32
C CYS A 499 14.61 24.84 -32.71
N LYS A 500 14.15 24.87 -33.96
CA LYS A 500 13.16 25.83 -34.45
C LYS A 500 11.75 25.46 -33.98
N ALA A 501 11.40 24.17 -34.03
CA ALA A 501 10.14 23.64 -33.53
C ALA A 501 10.06 23.72 -31.98
N ILE A 502 11.09 23.24 -31.29
CA ILE A 502 11.17 23.26 -29.83
C ILE A 502 12.12 24.37 -29.39
N LYS A 503 11.55 25.53 -29.09
CA LYS A 503 12.29 26.73 -28.64
C LYS A 503 13.07 26.46 -27.37
N SER A 504 14.13 27.25 -27.14
CA SER A 504 15.07 27.02 -26.02
C SER A 504 14.41 26.83 -24.65
N LYS A 505 13.43 27.67 -24.32
CA LYS A 505 12.68 27.58 -23.05
C LYS A 505 11.90 26.28 -22.89
N ASP A 506 11.43 25.69 -23.99
CA ASP A 506 10.57 24.51 -23.99
C ASP A 506 11.39 23.21 -24.02
N ARG A 507 12.66 23.27 -24.43
CA ARG A 507 13.61 22.13 -24.36
C ARG A 507 13.95 21.71 -22.92
N GLU A 508 13.96 22.67 -22.00
CA GLU A 508 14.28 22.43 -20.58
C GLU A 508 13.03 22.28 -19.70
N ARG A 509 11.86 22.67 -20.23
CA ARG A 509 10.59 22.51 -19.53
C ARG A 509 10.02 21.12 -19.75
N SER A 510 9.19 20.71 -18.81
CA SER A 510 8.49 19.45 -19.00
C SER A 510 7.44 19.52 -20.11
N VAL A 511 7.31 18.41 -20.83
CA VAL A 511 6.21 18.14 -21.77
C VAL A 511 5.02 17.46 -21.12
N LEU A 512 5.17 16.99 -19.87
CA LEU A 512 4.12 16.36 -19.08
C LEU A 512 3.67 17.32 -17.98
N SER A 513 2.37 17.44 -17.74
CA SER A 513 1.84 18.31 -16.67
C SER A 513 2.07 17.75 -15.26
N MET A 514 2.32 16.44 -15.15
CA MET A 514 2.34 15.68 -13.90
C MET A 514 3.72 15.14 -13.48
N HIS A 515 4.74 15.24 -14.34
CA HIS A 515 6.08 14.71 -14.09
C HIS A 515 7.11 15.57 -14.80
N THR A 516 8.33 15.69 -14.27
CA THR A 516 9.37 16.60 -14.80
C THR A 516 10.17 16.00 -15.96
N ALA A 517 9.50 15.44 -16.97
CA ALA A 517 10.17 14.91 -18.16
C ALA A 517 10.23 15.93 -19.30
N THR A 518 11.43 16.20 -19.80
CA THR A 518 11.74 17.07 -20.94
C THR A 518 11.47 16.38 -22.29
N PRO A 519 11.39 17.13 -23.41
CA PRO A 519 11.30 16.52 -24.74
C PRO A 519 12.42 15.50 -25.02
N TYR A 520 13.64 15.77 -24.53
CA TYR A 520 14.78 14.86 -24.68
C TYR A 520 14.51 13.50 -24.02
N GLU A 521 14.09 13.50 -22.76
CA GLU A 521 13.86 12.25 -21.99
C GLU A 521 12.73 11.43 -22.60
N VAL A 522 11.63 12.08 -22.97
CA VAL A 522 10.47 11.36 -23.54
C VAL A 522 10.77 10.77 -24.91
N LEU A 523 11.53 11.46 -25.77
CA LEU A 523 11.92 10.93 -27.09
C LEU A 523 13.00 9.84 -26.97
N ARG A 524 13.93 9.96 -26.02
CA ARG A 524 14.93 8.91 -25.75
C ARG A 524 14.26 7.61 -25.31
N ASP A 525 13.27 7.71 -24.42
CA ASP A 525 12.59 6.58 -23.79
C ASP A 525 11.18 6.37 -24.38
N GLU A 526 11.01 6.59 -25.68
CA GLU A 526 9.70 6.63 -26.35
C GLU A 526 8.85 5.36 -26.12
N ILE A 527 9.50 4.18 -26.13
CA ILE A 527 8.83 2.88 -25.93
C ILE A 527 8.35 2.74 -24.48
N LEU A 528 9.15 3.21 -23.53
CA LEU A 528 8.79 3.18 -22.12
C LEU A 528 7.56 4.05 -21.85
N TYR A 529 7.55 5.29 -22.35
CA TYR A 529 6.39 6.17 -22.17
C TYR A 529 5.16 5.64 -22.90
N ALA A 530 5.31 5.05 -24.08
CA ALA A 530 4.21 4.40 -24.79
C ALA A 530 3.61 3.22 -24.01
N GLN A 531 4.45 2.34 -23.46
CA GLN A 531 4.00 1.20 -22.65
C GLN A 531 3.37 1.66 -21.34
N THR A 532 3.98 2.61 -20.64
CA THR A 532 3.55 2.99 -19.30
C THR A 532 2.28 3.84 -19.31
N LEU A 533 2.09 4.72 -20.30
CA LEU A 533 0.93 5.62 -20.36
C LEU A 533 -0.23 5.08 -21.20
N PHE A 534 0.06 4.24 -22.20
CA PHE A 534 -0.94 3.81 -23.19
C PHE A 534 -1.04 2.28 -23.33
N GLY A 535 -0.29 1.51 -22.55
CA GLY A 535 -0.25 0.04 -22.63
C GLY A 535 0.50 -0.48 -23.86
N GLY A 536 1.04 0.40 -24.72
CA GLY A 536 1.83 0.02 -25.89
C GLY A 536 1.84 1.05 -27.02
N LEU A 537 2.60 0.74 -28.06
CA LEU A 537 2.81 1.63 -29.21
C LEU A 537 1.54 1.86 -30.03
N ARG A 538 0.65 0.86 -30.13
CA ARG A 538 -0.55 0.93 -30.98
C ARG A 538 -1.45 2.10 -30.62
N LEU A 539 -1.79 2.27 -29.34
CA LEU A 539 -2.64 3.38 -28.89
C LEU A 539 -1.85 4.70 -28.89
N CYS A 540 -0.61 4.67 -28.40
CA CYS A 540 0.26 5.84 -28.37
C CYS A 540 0.35 6.52 -29.75
N PHE A 541 0.62 5.74 -30.81
CA PHE A 541 0.79 6.26 -32.17
C PHE A 541 -0.52 6.64 -32.86
N ARG A 542 -1.66 6.05 -32.46
CA ARG A 542 -2.97 6.52 -32.93
C ARG A 542 -3.29 7.92 -32.42
N LEU A 543 -2.95 8.20 -31.15
CA LEU A 543 -3.16 9.52 -30.54
C LEU A 543 -2.05 10.52 -30.89
N ASN A 544 -0.85 10.03 -31.21
CA ASN A 544 0.34 10.84 -31.46
C ASN A 544 1.01 10.44 -32.79
N PRO A 545 0.43 10.81 -33.93
CA PRO A 545 0.93 10.41 -35.24
C PRO A 545 2.34 10.95 -35.56
N HIS A 546 2.73 12.10 -35.02
CA HIS A 546 4.08 12.63 -35.24
C HIS A 546 5.13 11.93 -34.36
N LEU A 547 4.74 11.36 -33.22
CA LEU A 547 5.61 10.47 -32.46
C LEU A 547 5.83 9.14 -33.19
N ARG A 548 4.83 8.66 -33.92
CA ARG A 548 5.02 7.52 -34.84
C ARG A 548 6.06 7.84 -35.92
N SER A 549 5.95 9.00 -36.56
CA SER A 549 6.93 9.44 -37.56
C SER A 549 8.34 9.54 -36.98
N TYR A 550 8.48 10.00 -35.73
CA TYR A 550 9.76 9.99 -35.03
C TYR A 550 10.26 8.57 -34.78
N HIS A 551 9.40 7.66 -34.34
CA HIS A 551 9.75 6.26 -34.09
C HIS A 551 10.29 5.56 -35.35
N GLU A 552 9.74 5.89 -36.53
CA GLU A 552 10.14 5.34 -37.83
C GLU A 552 11.47 5.92 -38.37
N LEU A 553 12.03 6.95 -37.75
CA LEU A 553 13.36 7.48 -38.10
C LEU A 553 14.47 6.47 -37.77
N SER A 554 15.57 6.53 -38.54
CA SER A 554 16.78 5.78 -38.22
C SER A 554 17.41 6.27 -36.91
N ASP A 555 18.12 5.39 -36.19
CA ASP A 555 18.82 5.77 -34.95
C ASP A 555 19.81 6.92 -35.15
N ALA A 556 20.45 7.01 -36.32
CA ALA A 556 21.34 8.11 -36.66
C ALA A 556 20.59 9.46 -36.67
N GLN A 557 19.40 9.50 -37.28
CA GLN A 557 18.55 10.68 -37.31
C GLN A 557 18.02 11.02 -35.90
N LYS A 558 17.59 10.02 -35.13
CA LYS A 558 17.15 10.20 -33.74
C LYS A 558 18.27 10.78 -32.87
N LYS A 559 19.53 10.32 -33.02
CA LYS A 559 20.70 10.86 -32.31
C LYS A 559 20.97 12.34 -32.63
N VAL A 560 20.82 12.76 -33.89
CA VAL A 560 20.97 14.18 -34.28
C VAL A 560 19.92 15.04 -33.57
N ILE A 561 18.67 14.57 -33.51
CA ILE A 561 17.57 15.25 -32.82
C ILE A 561 17.86 15.36 -31.31
N LEU A 562 18.19 14.24 -30.66
CA LEU A 562 18.48 14.19 -29.22
C LEU A 562 19.66 15.09 -28.84
N LYS A 563 20.75 15.07 -29.63
CA LYS A 563 21.92 15.94 -29.42
C LYS A 563 21.56 17.43 -29.51
N ALA A 564 20.65 17.80 -30.41
CA ALA A 564 20.21 19.19 -30.56
C ALA A 564 19.26 19.65 -29.44
N LEU A 565 18.47 18.72 -28.88
CA LEU A 565 17.56 19.00 -27.76
C LEU A 565 18.31 19.20 -26.44
N SER A 566 19.28 18.34 -26.15
CA SER A 566 20.11 18.46 -24.94
C SER A 566 21.52 17.89 -25.16
N PRO A 567 22.50 18.73 -25.53
CA PRO A 567 23.88 18.27 -25.77
C PRO A 567 24.51 17.60 -24.54
N ASN A 568 24.26 18.15 -23.34
CA ASN A 568 24.85 17.64 -22.10
C ASN A 568 24.31 16.25 -21.75
N ARG A 569 22.98 16.06 -21.81
CA ARG A 569 22.37 14.74 -21.54
C ARG A 569 22.72 13.73 -22.62
N TYR A 570 22.76 14.15 -23.88
CA TYR A 570 23.22 13.32 -24.99
C TYR A 570 24.64 12.79 -24.76
N GLN A 571 25.55 13.65 -24.32
CA GLN A 571 26.94 13.25 -24.06
C GLN A 571 27.01 12.22 -22.92
N HIS A 572 26.26 12.44 -21.84
CA HIS A 572 26.17 11.50 -20.72
C HIS A 572 25.64 10.13 -21.16
N ASP A 573 24.49 10.09 -21.85
CA ASP A 573 23.88 8.84 -22.31
C ASP A 573 24.74 8.11 -23.36
N SER A 574 25.49 8.86 -24.18
CA SER A 574 26.45 8.29 -25.14
C SER A 574 27.69 7.68 -24.48
N GLN A 575 28.04 8.14 -23.27
CA GLN A 575 29.19 7.64 -22.51
C GLN A 575 28.84 6.38 -21.71
N LEU A 576 27.60 6.24 -21.25
CA LEU A 576 27.12 5.06 -20.51
C LEU A 576 27.09 3.76 -21.34
N VAL A 577 27.20 3.86 -22.67
CA VAL A 577 27.20 2.71 -23.60
C VAL A 577 28.61 2.22 -23.95
N ARG A 578 29.66 2.96 -23.55
CA ARG A 578 31.06 2.52 -23.69
C ARG A 578 31.54 1.84 -22.43
#